data_AF-A0A7J4VEL9-F1
#
_entry.id   AF-A0A7J4VEL9-F1
#
_cell.length_a   1.000
_cell.length_b   1.000
_cell.length_c   1.000
_cell.angle_alpha   90.00
_cell.angle_beta   90.00
_cell.angle_gamma   90.00
#
_symmetry.space_group_name_H-M   'P 1'
#
loop_
_entity.id
_entity.type
_entity.pdbx_description
1 polymer ?
#
loop_
_entity_poly.entity_id
_entity_poly.type
_entity_poly.pdbx_seq_one_letter_code
_entity_poly.pdbx_strand_id
1 'polypeptide(L)'
;MKRLFTAVVLLTAMASMAFAQNAVTFKVNMGKQVTLGNFDPNADTLFVSGAFNGWGTANPIPKPAGNDSIWTVTVPAVGATGSTAEYKFRFRDVSASADVWESIANRSLTVAGDPTVLDVVYFDNNGYQATTNISLTFSVNMELERLSGRFTPSEDTVSVNGNFNGWASLVNIMLPSANPDIYEVTFNKEVSLNEELNYKYWYTPNAWESRPNRQYLITQGDITAGFVLQEGTYNDGSLATVINQPCTIKFTVNTNGANGPIGPFTSVTNAIIAGSSAPLGWPGGG
;
A
#
# COMPACT_ATOMS: atom_id res chain seq x y z
N MET A 1 29.65 -79.05 -51.96
CA MET A 1 29.25 -78.89 -50.55
C MET A 1 29.53 -77.46 -50.13
N LYS A 2 28.54 -76.80 -49.51
CA LYS A 2 28.52 -75.41 -49.04
C LYS A 2 29.59 -75.13 -47.96
N ARG A 3 30.05 -73.87 -47.84
CA ARG A 3 30.24 -73.09 -46.58
C ARG A 3 30.87 -71.72 -46.92
N LEU A 4 30.06 -70.66 -47.00
CA LEU A 4 29.78 -69.66 -45.95
C LEU A 4 30.97 -68.72 -45.68
N PHE A 5 30.98 -67.55 -46.32
CA PHE A 5 31.81 -66.41 -45.91
C PHE A 5 30.93 -65.45 -45.09
N THR A 6 31.29 -65.31 -43.83
CA THR A 6 30.64 -64.47 -42.81
C THR A 6 30.83 -62.99 -43.15
N ALA A 7 29.74 -62.27 -43.38
CA ALA A 7 29.74 -60.81 -43.47
C ALA A 7 29.80 -60.24 -42.04
N VAL A 8 30.85 -59.47 -41.75
CA VAL A 8 30.94 -58.66 -40.52
C VAL A 8 30.15 -57.37 -40.77
N VAL A 9 28.97 -57.26 -40.16
CA VAL A 9 28.20 -56.01 -40.12
C VAL A 9 28.71 -55.21 -38.92
N LEU A 10 29.41 -54.11 -39.21
CA LEU A 10 29.85 -53.13 -38.20
C LEU A 10 28.64 -52.25 -37.84
N LEU A 11 28.01 -52.54 -36.70
CA LEU A 11 26.91 -51.74 -36.17
C LEU A 11 27.48 -50.51 -35.45
N THR A 12 27.53 -49.36 -36.12
CA THR A 12 27.85 -48.08 -35.49
C THR A 12 26.68 -47.64 -34.62
N ALA A 13 26.84 -47.71 -33.30
CA ALA A 13 25.92 -47.09 -32.36
C ALA A 13 26.01 -45.56 -32.48
N MET A 14 24.98 -44.93 -33.05
CA MET A 14 24.79 -43.48 -32.87
C MET A 14 24.32 -43.25 -31.44
N ALA A 15 25.24 -42.81 -30.58
CA ALA A 15 24.86 -42.23 -29.31
C ALA A 15 24.14 -40.90 -29.62
N SER A 16 22.81 -40.88 -29.47
CA SER A 16 22.06 -39.62 -29.42
C SER A 16 22.47 -38.92 -28.13
N MET A 17 23.41 -37.98 -28.21
CA MET A 17 23.62 -36.99 -27.16
C MET A 17 22.33 -36.18 -27.07
N ALA A 18 21.52 -36.48 -26.05
CA ALA A 18 20.51 -35.54 -25.61
C ALA A 18 21.27 -34.31 -25.09
N PHE A 19 21.28 -33.23 -25.87
CA PHE A 19 21.73 -31.93 -25.35
C PHE A 19 20.85 -31.63 -24.15
N ALA A 20 21.47 -31.28 -23.01
CA ALA A 20 20.74 -30.68 -21.91
C ALA A 20 20.00 -29.45 -22.47
N GLN A 21 18.67 -29.53 -22.54
CA GLN A 21 17.85 -28.41 -22.96
C GLN A 21 17.80 -27.45 -21.77
N ASN A 22 18.66 -26.43 -21.81
CA ASN A 22 18.68 -25.34 -20.84
C ASN A 22 17.45 -24.46 -21.06
N ALA A 23 16.28 -24.99 -20.68
CA ALA A 23 15.00 -24.37 -20.86
C ALA A 23 14.83 -23.20 -19.89
N VAL A 24 14.39 -22.05 -20.38
CA VAL A 24 14.15 -20.87 -19.55
C VAL A 24 12.72 -20.38 -19.76
N THR A 25 11.99 -20.24 -18.66
CA THR A 25 10.67 -19.62 -18.63
C THR A 25 10.82 -18.13 -18.36
N PHE A 26 10.46 -17.32 -19.35
CA PHE A 26 10.42 -15.86 -19.28
C PHE A 26 9.02 -15.40 -18.87
N LYS A 27 8.96 -14.37 -18.02
CA LYS A 27 7.72 -13.76 -17.55
C LYS A 27 7.81 -12.24 -17.66
N VAL A 28 6.86 -11.63 -18.35
CA VAL A 28 6.77 -10.17 -18.48
C VAL A 28 5.36 -9.67 -18.16
N ASN A 29 5.26 -8.61 -17.37
CA ASN A 29 4.01 -7.93 -17.10
C ASN A 29 3.78 -6.82 -18.14
N MET A 30 2.73 -6.97 -18.94
CA MET A 30 2.33 -6.03 -19.99
C MET A 30 1.20 -5.09 -19.59
N GLY A 31 0.73 -5.16 -18.33
CA GLY A 31 -0.44 -4.40 -17.86
C GLY A 31 -0.32 -2.89 -18.13
N LYS A 32 0.88 -2.32 -17.96
CA LYS A 32 1.16 -0.93 -18.33
C LYS A 32 0.87 -0.60 -19.78
N GLN A 33 1.40 -1.40 -20.70
CA GLN A 33 1.32 -1.13 -22.12
C GLN A 33 -0.12 -1.30 -22.61
N VAL A 34 -0.86 -2.25 -22.03
CA VAL A 34 -2.30 -2.41 -22.28
C VAL A 34 -3.07 -1.17 -21.83
N THR A 35 -2.85 -0.69 -20.60
CA THR A 35 -3.61 0.46 -20.09
C THR A 35 -3.28 1.77 -20.80
N LEU A 36 -2.04 1.97 -21.24
CA LEU A 36 -1.66 3.13 -22.05
C LEU A 36 -2.16 3.06 -23.49
N GLY A 37 -2.73 1.92 -23.91
CA GLY A 37 -3.14 1.69 -25.30
C GLY A 37 -1.97 1.47 -26.26
N ASN A 38 -0.77 1.21 -25.73
CA ASN A 38 0.43 0.94 -26.53
C ASN A 38 0.48 -0.51 -27.03
N PHE A 39 -0.24 -1.43 -26.38
CA PHE A 39 -0.27 -2.85 -26.72
C PHE A 39 -1.71 -3.37 -26.62
N ASP A 40 -2.29 -3.81 -27.75
CA ASP A 40 -3.58 -4.49 -27.79
C ASP A 40 -3.38 -6.00 -27.64
N PRO A 41 -3.77 -6.62 -26.50
CA PRO A 41 -3.56 -8.04 -26.26
C PRO A 41 -4.37 -8.95 -27.19
N ASN A 42 -5.29 -8.42 -28.01
CA ASN A 42 -6.09 -9.17 -28.98
C ASN A 42 -5.59 -9.04 -30.42
N ALA A 43 -4.78 -8.03 -30.73
CA ALA A 43 -4.27 -7.77 -32.08
C ALA A 43 -2.75 -7.95 -32.18
N ASP A 44 -2.02 -7.49 -31.17
CA ASP A 44 -0.57 -7.46 -31.17
C ASP A 44 0.04 -8.81 -30.76
N THR A 45 1.29 -9.03 -31.14
CA THR A 45 2.03 -10.24 -30.80
C THR A 45 3.26 -9.89 -29.98
N LEU A 46 3.41 -10.53 -28.81
CA LEU A 46 4.54 -10.33 -27.90
C LEU A 46 5.63 -11.38 -28.15
N PHE A 47 6.90 -10.98 -27.99
CA PHE A 47 8.07 -11.83 -28.20
C PHE A 47 9.11 -11.61 -27.11
N VAL A 48 9.88 -12.67 -26.82
CA VAL A 48 11.20 -12.56 -26.21
C VAL A 48 12.24 -12.74 -27.31
N SER A 49 13.15 -11.78 -27.46
CA SER A 49 14.18 -11.77 -28.51
C SER A 49 15.55 -11.79 -27.87
N GLY A 50 16.45 -12.65 -28.34
CA GLY A 50 17.82 -12.76 -27.86
C GLY A 50 18.69 -13.53 -28.84
N ALA A 51 19.96 -13.77 -28.49
CA ALA A 51 20.87 -14.49 -29.39
C ALA A 51 20.35 -15.90 -29.76
N PHE A 52 19.64 -16.57 -28.85
CA PHE A 52 19.06 -17.91 -29.03
C PHE A 52 17.97 -18.00 -30.10
N ASN A 53 17.39 -16.88 -30.54
CA ASN A 53 16.48 -16.82 -31.69
C ASN A 53 16.90 -15.78 -32.73
N GLY A 54 18.19 -15.42 -32.75
CA GLY A 54 18.74 -14.45 -33.71
C GLY A 54 18.15 -13.05 -33.58
N TRP A 55 17.72 -12.65 -32.37
CA TRP A 55 16.95 -11.42 -32.14
C TRP A 55 15.65 -11.33 -32.97
N GLY A 56 15.12 -12.50 -33.37
CA GLY A 56 13.98 -12.66 -34.25
C GLY A 56 12.63 -12.72 -33.52
N THR A 57 11.62 -13.22 -34.21
CA THR A 57 10.23 -13.35 -33.73
C THR A 57 9.87 -14.79 -33.38
N ALA A 58 10.84 -15.70 -33.31
CA ALA A 58 10.58 -17.08 -32.91
C ALA A 58 10.18 -17.13 -31.43
N ASN A 59 9.29 -18.07 -31.09
CA ASN A 59 8.71 -18.24 -29.75
C ASN A 59 7.87 -17.02 -29.31
N PRO A 60 6.77 -16.70 -30.01
CA PRO A 60 5.82 -15.70 -29.53
C PRO A 60 5.33 -16.06 -28.13
N ILE A 61 5.18 -15.06 -27.29
CA ILE A 61 4.66 -15.23 -25.94
C ILE A 61 3.14 -15.31 -26.05
N PRO A 62 2.50 -16.44 -25.67
CA PRO A 62 1.07 -16.60 -25.80
C PRO A 62 0.31 -15.65 -24.86
N LYS A 63 -0.84 -15.17 -25.34
CA LYS A 63 -1.79 -14.43 -24.50
C LYS A 63 -2.19 -15.30 -23.30
N PRO A 64 -2.11 -14.78 -22.06
CA PRO A 64 -2.53 -15.54 -20.89
C PRO A 64 -4.05 -15.73 -20.88
N ALA A 65 -4.52 -16.75 -20.15
CA ALA A 65 -5.94 -16.99 -19.99
C ALA A 65 -6.59 -15.89 -19.13
N GLY A 66 -7.81 -15.47 -19.49
CA GLY A 66 -8.54 -14.44 -18.76
C GLY A 66 -7.95 -13.04 -18.95
N ASN A 67 -7.95 -12.24 -17.87
CA ASN A 67 -7.48 -10.85 -17.85
C ASN A 67 -6.13 -10.70 -17.10
N ASP A 68 -5.27 -11.72 -17.17
CA ASP A 68 -3.95 -11.68 -16.55
C ASP A 68 -3.01 -10.76 -17.33
N SER A 69 -2.20 -9.98 -16.61
CA SER A 69 -1.20 -9.08 -17.17
C SER A 69 0.17 -9.74 -17.32
N ILE A 70 0.37 -10.95 -16.80
CA ILE A 70 1.64 -11.68 -16.84
C ILE A 70 1.66 -12.63 -18.04
N TRP A 71 2.54 -12.34 -18.98
CA TRP A 71 2.76 -13.11 -20.19
C TRP A 71 3.96 -14.04 -19.99
N THR A 72 3.81 -15.33 -20.34
CA THR A 72 4.79 -16.38 -20.02
C THR A 72 5.13 -17.23 -21.24
N VAL A 73 6.42 -17.47 -21.48
CA VAL A 73 6.89 -18.43 -22.50
C VAL A 73 8.09 -19.21 -21.99
N THR A 74 8.19 -20.49 -22.38
CA THR A 74 9.39 -21.30 -22.13
C THR A 74 10.16 -21.49 -23.42
N VAL A 75 11.42 -21.06 -23.44
CA VAL A 75 12.34 -21.27 -24.57
C VAL A 75 13.22 -22.48 -24.24
N PRO A 76 13.24 -23.55 -25.04
CA PRO A 76 13.88 -24.82 -24.68
C PRO A 76 15.42 -24.78 -24.68
N ALA A 77 16.04 -23.84 -25.40
CA ALA A 77 17.49 -23.72 -25.49
C ALA A 77 17.90 -22.25 -25.58
N VAL A 78 18.36 -21.66 -24.46
CA VAL A 78 18.77 -20.25 -24.38
C VAL A 78 20.28 -20.05 -24.54
N GLY A 79 21.09 -21.06 -24.22
CA GLY A 79 22.54 -21.01 -24.35
C GLY A 79 23.24 -22.19 -23.69
N ALA A 80 24.57 -22.20 -23.69
CA ALA A 80 25.36 -23.20 -22.97
C ALA A 80 25.34 -22.91 -21.46
N THR A 81 25.42 -23.96 -20.64
CA THR A 81 25.47 -23.81 -19.17
C THR A 81 26.64 -22.93 -18.75
N GLY A 82 26.38 -21.96 -17.87
CA GLY A 82 27.37 -20.98 -17.39
C GLY A 82 27.63 -19.82 -18.36
N SER A 83 27.05 -19.82 -19.56
CA SER A 83 27.12 -18.67 -20.46
C SER A 83 26.12 -17.57 -20.06
N THR A 84 26.45 -16.32 -20.41
CA THR A 84 25.52 -15.19 -20.31
C THR A 84 24.68 -15.12 -21.58
N ALA A 85 23.36 -15.13 -21.43
CA ALA A 85 22.42 -14.88 -22.51
C ALA A 85 21.79 -13.49 -22.33
N GLU A 86 21.80 -12.70 -23.41
CA GLU A 86 21.10 -11.42 -23.48
C GLU A 86 19.74 -11.56 -24.16
N TYR A 87 18.77 -10.78 -23.69
CA TYR A 87 17.42 -10.77 -24.23
C TYR A 87 16.71 -9.42 -24.04
N LYS A 88 15.63 -9.22 -24.79
CA LYS A 88 14.64 -8.15 -24.63
C LYS A 88 13.24 -8.67 -24.89
N PHE A 89 12.25 -8.04 -24.28
CA PHE A 89 10.88 -8.14 -24.74
C PHE A 89 10.63 -7.14 -25.88
N ARG A 90 9.76 -7.53 -26.81
CA ARG A 90 9.23 -6.63 -27.84
C ARG A 90 7.87 -7.11 -28.28
N PHE A 91 7.08 -6.23 -28.87
CA PHE A 91 5.84 -6.62 -29.53
C PHE A 91 5.74 -6.05 -30.94
N ARG A 92 4.96 -6.72 -31.78
CA ARG A 92 4.50 -6.20 -33.06
C ARG A 92 3.22 -5.42 -32.81
N ASP A 93 3.30 -4.10 -32.92
CA ASP A 93 2.13 -3.21 -32.97
C ASP A 93 1.54 -3.30 -34.39
N VAL A 94 0.38 -3.94 -34.50
CA VAL A 94 -0.29 -4.12 -35.78
C VAL A 94 -0.84 -2.79 -36.30
N SER A 95 -1.33 -1.93 -35.41
CA SER A 95 -1.94 -0.64 -35.76
C SER A 95 -0.91 0.33 -36.35
N ALA A 96 0.29 0.38 -35.78
CA ALA A 96 1.40 1.20 -36.23
C ALA A 96 2.30 0.50 -37.26
N SER A 97 2.06 -0.79 -37.57
CA SER A 97 2.91 -1.63 -38.41
C SER A 97 4.39 -1.61 -37.98
N ALA A 98 4.65 -1.56 -36.67
CA ALA A 98 5.97 -1.32 -36.10
C ALA A 98 6.37 -2.42 -35.08
N ASP A 99 7.68 -2.65 -34.95
CA ASP A 99 8.22 -3.41 -33.82
C ASP A 99 8.53 -2.44 -32.68
N VAL A 100 7.89 -2.63 -31.53
CA VAL A 100 8.15 -1.86 -30.32
C VAL A 100 9.04 -2.67 -29.40
N TRP A 101 10.29 -2.22 -29.29
CA TRP A 101 11.29 -2.82 -28.42
C TRP A 101 11.26 -2.17 -27.05
N GLU A 102 11.68 -2.93 -26.04
CA GLU A 102 12.06 -2.31 -24.77
C GLU A 102 13.10 -1.20 -24.97
N SER A 103 12.88 -0.06 -24.33
CA SER A 103 13.71 1.16 -24.35
C SER A 103 14.87 1.14 -23.35
N ILE A 104 14.98 0.07 -22.55
CA ILE A 104 16.11 -0.18 -21.64
C ILE A 104 17.28 -0.88 -22.33
N ALA A 105 18.41 -1.07 -21.64
CA ALA A 105 19.49 -1.95 -22.11
C ALA A 105 19.02 -3.41 -22.23
N ASN A 106 19.79 -4.25 -22.94
CA ASN A 106 19.51 -5.68 -22.98
C ASN A 106 19.49 -6.26 -21.56
N ARG A 107 18.50 -7.09 -21.27
CA ARG A 107 18.44 -7.90 -20.05
C ARG A 107 19.45 -9.04 -20.20
N SER A 108 20.03 -9.51 -19.10
CA SER A 108 20.98 -10.62 -19.12
C SER A 108 20.61 -11.67 -18.07
N LEU A 109 20.92 -12.93 -18.38
CA LEU A 109 20.80 -14.05 -17.45
C LEU A 109 22.00 -14.98 -17.60
N THR A 110 22.40 -15.62 -16.51
CA THR A 110 23.36 -16.73 -16.57
C THR A 110 22.58 -18.03 -16.77
N VAL A 111 22.87 -18.75 -17.83
CA VAL A 111 22.14 -19.97 -18.19
C VAL A 111 22.51 -21.08 -17.22
N ALA A 112 21.55 -21.52 -16.41
CA ALA A 112 21.71 -22.67 -15.54
C ALA A 112 21.80 -23.97 -16.37
N GLY A 113 22.37 -25.02 -15.76
CA GLY A 113 22.41 -26.36 -16.35
C GLY A 113 21.07 -27.11 -16.26
N ASP A 114 20.04 -26.46 -15.71
CA ASP A 114 18.72 -27.02 -15.43
C ASP A 114 17.62 -26.03 -15.84
N PRO A 115 16.37 -26.51 -16.06
CA PRO A 115 15.23 -25.65 -16.35
C PRO A 115 15.07 -24.53 -15.31
N THR A 116 15.01 -23.29 -15.78
CA THR A 116 14.97 -22.10 -14.92
C THR A 116 13.70 -21.29 -15.18
N VAL A 117 13.04 -20.84 -14.12
CA VAL A 117 11.92 -19.90 -14.21
C VAL A 117 12.40 -18.55 -13.72
N LEU A 118 12.38 -17.53 -14.58
CA LEU A 118 12.76 -16.18 -14.19
C LEU A 118 11.64 -15.50 -13.41
N ASP A 119 12.02 -14.53 -12.58
CA ASP A 119 11.10 -13.61 -11.93
C ASP A 119 10.33 -12.78 -12.96
N VAL A 120 9.14 -12.35 -12.57
CA VAL A 120 8.32 -11.45 -13.40
C VAL A 120 8.99 -10.08 -13.45
N VAL A 121 9.17 -9.56 -14.66
CA VAL A 121 9.62 -8.17 -14.88
C VAL A 121 8.55 -7.38 -15.60
N TYR A 122 8.53 -6.06 -15.43
CA TYR A 122 7.68 -5.19 -16.24
C TYR A 122 8.37 -4.84 -17.56
N PHE A 123 7.61 -4.68 -18.65
CA PHE A 123 8.14 -4.10 -19.89
C PHE A 123 8.80 -2.74 -19.57
N ASP A 124 10.04 -2.53 -20.03
CA ASP A 124 10.87 -1.36 -19.71
C ASP A 124 11.25 -1.19 -18.23
N ASN A 125 11.11 -2.24 -17.41
CA ASN A 125 11.22 -2.16 -15.94
C ASN A 125 10.28 -1.10 -15.34
N ASN A 126 9.21 -0.76 -16.06
CA ASN A 126 8.33 0.32 -15.70
C ASN A 126 6.96 -0.25 -15.29
N GLY A 127 6.78 -0.41 -13.98
CA GLY A 127 5.52 -0.83 -13.41
C GLY A 127 4.41 0.18 -13.70
N TYR A 128 3.22 -0.33 -14.03
CA TYR A 128 1.99 0.43 -13.95
C TYR A 128 1.15 -0.16 -12.84
N GLN A 129 0.59 0.72 -12.02
CA GLN A 129 -0.56 0.39 -11.20
C GLN A 129 -1.73 1.09 -11.85
N ALA A 130 -2.80 0.35 -12.15
CA ALA A 130 -4.04 0.97 -12.59
C ALA A 130 -4.48 1.98 -11.55
N THR A 131 -4.68 3.21 -12.00
CA THR A 131 -5.18 4.27 -11.15
C THR A 131 -6.68 4.48 -11.41
N THR A 132 -7.42 4.80 -10.38
CA THR A 132 -8.87 5.04 -10.43
C THR A 132 -9.19 6.23 -9.55
N ASN A 133 -10.04 7.13 -10.02
CA ASN A 133 -10.55 8.21 -9.18
C ASN A 133 -11.58 7.67 -8.20
N ILE A 134 -11.34 7.87 -6.91
CA ILE A 134 -12.27 7.58 -5.83
C ILE A 134 -12.60 8.87 -5.06
N SER A 135 -13.73 8.87 -4.36
CA SER A 135 -14.06 9.90 -3.37
C SER A 135 -13.37 9.58 -2.05
N LEU A 136 -12.42 10.42 -1.62
CA LEU A 136 -11.70 10.25 -0.36
C LEU A 136 -12.26 11.23 0.68
N THR A 137 -12.84 10.66 1.74
CA THR A 137 -13.43 11.42 2.85
C THR A 137 -12.63 11.20 4.13
N PHE A 138 -12.27 12.30 4.78
CA PHE A 138 -11.70 12.28 6.14
C PHE A 138 -12.67 12.94 7.10
N SER A 139 -12.82 12.35 8.29
CA SER A 139 -13.61 12.85 9.40
C SER A 139 -12.78 12.79 10.68
N VAL A 140 -12.72 13.89 11.43
CA VAL A 140 -12.00 13.96 12.71
C VAL A 140 -12.88 14.58 13.78
N ASN A 141 -12.97 13.90 14.92
CA ASN A 141 -13.60 14.42 16.12
C ASN A 141 -12.58 15.24 16.94
N MET A 142 -12.91 16.52 17.15
CA MET A 142 -12.13 17.54 17.86
C MET A 142 -12.66 17.84 19.28
N GLU A 143 -13.66 17.11 19.76
CA GLU A 143 -14.34 17.35 21.05
C GLU A 143 -13.35 17.49 22.21
N LEU A 144 -12.35 16.61 22.30
CA LEU A 144 -11.37 16.62 23.39
C LEU A 144 -10.45 17.84 23.34
N GLU A 145 -10.02 18.24 22.14
CA GLU A 145 -9.22 19.46 21.98
C GLU A 145 -10.04 20.70 22.34
N ARG A 146 -11.34 20.74 21.95
CA ARG A 146 -12.27 21.80 22.33
C ARG A 146 -12.49 21.85 23.85
N LEU A 147 -12.81 20.72 24.49
CA LEU A 147 -13.05 20.65 25.93
C LEU A 147 -11.79 21.00 26.75
N SER A 148 -10.61 20.74 26.21
CA SER A 148 -9.34 21.15 26.84
C SER A 148 -9.00 22.63 26.67
N GLY A 149 -9.78 23.37 25.87
CA GLY A 149 -9.54 24.78 25.55
C GLY A 149 -8.38 25.02 24.57
N ARG A 150 -7.87 23.96 23.91
CA ARG A 150 -6.78 24.06 22.93
C ARG A 150 -7.25 24.35 21.52
N PHE A 151 -8.52 24.08 21.24
CA PHE A 151 -9.16 24.32 19.96
C PHE A 151 -10.42 25.15 20.17
N THR A 152 -10.49 26.30 19.53
CA THR A 152 -11.63 27.22 19.59
C THR A 152 -12.34 27.22 18.23
N PRO A 153 -13.51 26.57 18.08
CA PRO A 153 -14.17 26.41 16.77
C PRO A 153 -14.43 27.70 15.97
N SER A 154 -14.56 28.85 16.65
CA SER A 154 -14.79 30.16 16.00
C SER A 154 -13.52 30.86 15.53
N GLU A 155 -12.34 30.39 15.95
CA GLU A 155 -11.05 31.03 15.68
C GLU A 155 -10.10 30.09 14.93
N ASP A 156 -10.20 28.80 15.20
CA ASP A 156 -9.30 27.78 14.68
C ASP A 156 -9.83 27.06 13.44
N THR A 157 -8.88 26.57 12.64
CA THR A 157 -9.16 25.77 11.43
C THR A 157 -8.47 24.42 11.53
N VAL A 158 -9.16 23.37 11.06
CA VAL A 158 -8.62 22.00 10.99
C VAL A 158 -8.34 21.65 9.52
N SER A 159 -7.22 20.97 9.25
CA SER A 159 -6.94 20.37 7.95
C SER A 159 -6.40 18.96 8.09
N VAL A 160 -6.63 18.14 7.06
CA VAL A 160 -5.98 16.84 6.89
C VAL A 160 -4.85 16.97 5.89
N ASN A 161 -3.64 16.54 6.25
CA ASN A 161 -2.46 16.72 5.42
C ASN A 161 -1.73 15.39 5.27
N GLY A 162 -1.24 15.11 4.07
CA GLY A 162 -0.63 13.82 3.77
C GLY A 162 0.14 13.82 2.47
N ASN A 163 0.57 12.63 2.04
CA ASN A 163 1.26 12.46 0.76
C ASN A 163 0.42 12.92 -0.45
N PHE A 164 -0.91 12.90 -0.35
CA PHE A 164 -1.83 13.38 -1.39
C PHE A 164 -1.86 14.90 -1.60
N ASN A 165 -1.33 15.69 -0.67
CA ASN A 165 -1.25 17.16 -0.80
C ASN A 165 0.15 17.71 -0.49
N GLY A 166 1.18 16.86 -0.51
CA GLY A 166 2.56 17.26 -0.21
C GLY A 166 2.77 17.71 1.24
N TRP A 167 1.95 17.23 2.19
CA TRP A 167 1.97 17.61 3.60
C TRP A 167 1.69 19.10 3.88
N ALA A 168 1.11 19.83 2.92
CA ALA A 168 0.80 21.24 3.07
C ALA A 168 -0.44 21.44 3.97
N SER A 169 -0.26 22.19 5.07
CA SER A 169 -1.36 22.61 5.95
C SER A 169 -2.29 23.62 5.26
N LEU A 170 -3.56 23.68 5.69
CA LEU A 170 -4.57 24.60 5.15
C LEU A 170 -4.91 24.40 3.67
N VAL A 171 -4.56 23.25 3.08
CA VAL A 171 -4.99 22.89 1.71
C VAL A 171 -6.32 22.14 1.73
N ASN A 172 -6.38 21.01 2.45
CA ASN A 172 -7.62 20.25 2.62
C ASN A 172 -8.28 20.62 3.95
N ILE A 173 -8.87 21.82 3.99
CA ILE A 173 -9.60 22.33 5.15
C ILE A 173 -10.84 21.47 5.41
N MET A 174 -11.03 21.10 6.68
CA MET A 174 -12.15 20.32 7.16
C MET A 174 -13.22 21.25 7.74
N LEU A 175 -14.48 20.98 7.45
CA LEU A 175 -15.63 21.79 7.87
C LEU A 175 -16.48 21.02 8.88
N PRO A 176 -17.13 21.70 9.85
CA PRO A 176 -17.97 21.02 10.82
C PRO A 176 -19.15 20.31 10.13
N SER A 177 -19.46 19.09 10.59
CA SER A 177 -20.64 18.34 10.16
C SER A 177 -21.87 18.75 10.98
N ALA A 178 -22.94 17.95 10.93
CA ALA A 178 -24.12 18.17 11.78
C ALA A 178 -23.79 18.06 13.28
N ASN A 179 -22.75 17.29 13.64
CA ASN A 179 -22.16 17.35 14.97
C ASN A 179 -21.05 18.41 14.95
N PRO A 180 -21.14 19.50 15.75
CA PRO A 180 -20.16 20.58 15.72
C PRO A 180 -18.75 20.16 16.16
N ASP A 181 -18.60 19.02 16.82
CA ASP A 181 -17.30 18.47 17.21
C ASP A 181 -16.65 17.60 16.12
N ILE A 182 -17.38 17.26 15.06
CA ILE A 182 -16.89 16.45 13.94
C ILE A 182 -16.59 17.36 12.75
N TYR A 183 -15.36 17.30 12.25
CA TYR A 183 -14.90 18.05 11.09
C TYR A 183 -14.61 17.11 9.93
N GLU A 184 -15.06 17.45 8.73
CA GLU A 184 -15.04 16.58 7.56
C GLU A 184 -14.54 17.29 6.30
N VAL A 185 -13.89 16.54 5.42
CA VAL A 185 -13.58 16.99 4.05
C VAL A 185 -13.69 15.81 3.10
N THR A 186 -14.21 16.06 1.90
CA THR A 186 -14.27 15.07 0.81
C THR A 186 -13.67 15.67 -0.44
N PHE A 187 -12.81 14.91 -1.12
CA PHE A 187 -12.25 15.30 -2.41
C PHE A 187 -11.99 14.05 -3.27
N ASN A 188 -11.97 14.24 -4.59
CA ASN A 188 -11.59 13.17 -5.51
C ASN A 188 -10.08 12.99 -5.50
N LYS A 189 -9.64 11.73 -5.45
CA LYS A 189 -8.24 11.38 -5.55
C LYS A 189 -8.09 10.20 -6.50
N GLU A 190 -7.13 10.32 -7.41
CA GLU A 190 -6.64 9.20 -8.20
C GLU A 190 -5.80 8.29 -7.31
N VAL A 191 -6.17 7.01 -7.21
CA VAL A 191 -5.49 6.02 -6.38
C VAL A 191 -5.13 4.77 -7.16
N SER A 192 -4.06 4.09 -6.73
CA SER A 192 -3.70 2.75 -7.20
C SER A 192 -3.95 1.66 -6.16
N LEU A 193 -4.14 0.41 -6.61
CA LEU A 193 -4.22 -0.74 -5.71
C LEU A 193 -2.93 -0.86 -4.89
N ASN A 194 -3.07 -1.05 -3.57
CA ASN A 194 -1.98 -1.07 -2.60
C ASN A 194 -1.21 0.27 -2.46
N GLU A 195 -1.77 1.38 -2.93
CA GLU A 195 -1.25 2.69 -2.58
C GLU A 195 -1.40 2.92 -1.08
N GLU A 196 -0.33 3.37 -0.43
CA GLU A 196 -0.38 3.76 0.98
C GLU A 196 -0.63 5.27 1.10
N LEU A 197 -1.76 5.63 1.71
CA LEU A 197 -2.03 6.98 2.16
C LEU A 197 -1.37 7.19 3.51
N ASN A 198 -0.50 8.19 3.60
CA ASN A 198 0.11 8.61 4.86
C ASN A 198 -0.39 10.03 5.17
N TYR A 199 -1.03 10.22 6.33
CA TYR A 199 -1.67 11.49 6.67
C TYR A 199 -1.70 11.77 8.18
N LYS A 200 -1.93 13.04 8.54
CA LYS A 200 -2.20 13.50 9.91
C LYS A 200 -3.18 14.66 9.89
N TYR A 201 -3.86 14.85 11.00
CA TYR A 201 -4.63 16.07 11.25
C TYR A 201 -3.73 17.18 11.78
N TRP A 202 -4.11 18.41 11.46
CA TRP A 202 -3.45 19.63 11.90
C TRP A 202 -4.50 20.69 12.20
N TYR A 203 -4.28 21.52 13.20
CA TYR A 203 -5.10 22.71 13.41
C TYR A 203 -4.28 23.96 13.77
N THR A 204 -4.85 25.14 13.57
CA THR A 204 -4.17 26.42 13.84
C THR A 204 -3.87 26.63 15.34
N PRO A 205 -2.84 27.42 15.69
CA PRO A 205 -1.91 28.10 14.79
C PRO A 205 -0.83 27.18 14.21
N ASN A 206 -0.51 26.05 14.84
CA ASN A 206 0.44 25.05 14.32
C ASN A 206 0.46 23.73 15.13
N ALA A 207 -0.69 23.11 15.35
CA ALA A 207 -0.81 21.88 16.14
C ALA A 207 -0.93 20.66 15.23
N TRP A 208 0.18 19.93 15.05
CA TRP A 208 0.17 18.59 14.47
C TRP A 208 -0.21 17.54 15.51
N GLU A 209 -0.88 16.49 15.07
CA GLU A 209 -1.10 15.33 15.94
C GLU A 209 0.25 14.85 16.52
N SER A 210 0.27 14.47 17.80
CA SER A 210 1.45 13.99 18.52
C SER A 210 1.57 12.46 18.48
N ARG A 211 1.44 11.91 17.27
CA ARG A 211 1.55 10.48 16.98
C ARG A 211 2.25 10.23 15.64
N PRO A 212 2.64 8.97 15.33
CA PRO A 212 3.06 8.60 13.99
C PRO A 212 2.01 8.95 12.94
N ASN A 213 2.41 9.03 11.68
CA ASN A 213 1.48 9.23 10.58
C ASN A 213 0.42 8.14 10.60
N ARG A 214 -0.84 8.53 10.37
CA ARG A 214 -1.90 7.58 10.06
C ARG A 214 -1.59 6.97 8.71
N GLN A 215 -1.78 5.67 8.58
CA GLN A 215 -1.51 4.91 7.37
C GLN A 215 -2.78 4.19 6.94
N TYR A 216 -3.09 4.24 5.65
CA TYR A 216 -4.21 3.51 5.07
C TYR A 216 -3.80 2.93 3.71
N LEU A 217 -3.98 1.62 3.54
CA LEU A 217 -3.66 0.92 2.30
C LEU A 217 -4.92 0.83 1.43
N ILE A 218 -4.86 1.39 0.22
CA ILE A 218 -5.95 1.29 -0.75
C ILE A 218 -6.13 -0.17 -1.17
N THR A 219 -7.33 -0.70 -0.96
CA THR A 219 -7.70 -2.08 -1.28
C THR A 219 -8.49 -2.17 -2.59
N GLN A 220 -8.65 -3.39 -3.11
CA GLN A 220 -9.52 -3.62 -4.25
C GLN A 220 -11.00 -3.30 -3.94
N GLY A 221 -11.42 -3.47 -2.68
CA GLY A 221 -12.76 -3.14 -2.23
C GLY A 221 -13.06 -1.65 -2.35
N ASP A 222 -12.08 -0.80 -1.99
CA ASP A 222 -12.19 0.66 -2.09
C ASP A 222 -12.33 1.13 -3.54
N ILE A 223 -11.52 0.54 -4.43
CA ILE A 223 -11.59 0.80 -5.88
C ILE A 223 -12.96 0.41 -6.43
N THR A 224 -13.48 -0.75 -6.03
CA THR A 224 -14.81 -1.20 -6.47
C THR A 224 -15.94 -0.36 -5.89
N ALA A 225 -15.82 0.10 -4.64
CA ALA A 225 -16.79 0.98 -4.00
C ALA A 225 -16.76 2.41 -4.56
N GLY A 226 -15.61 2.85 -5.07
CA GLY A 226 -15.41 4.20 -5.59
C GLY A 226 -15.24 5.26 -4.50
N PHE A 227 -15.10 4.86 -3.23
CA PHE A 227 -14.87 5.78 -2.12
C PHE A 227 -14.09 5.14 -0.97
N VAL A 228 -13.46 5.98 -0.17
CA VAL A 228 -12.83 5.64 1.12
C VAL A 228 -13.28 6.65 2.16
N LEU A 229 -13.66 6.16 3.34
CA LEU A 229 -13.95 6.98 4.52
C LEU A 229 -12.92 6.67 5.61
N GLN A 230 -12.29 7.72 6.14
CA GLN A 230 -11.35 7.64 7.27
C GLN A 230 -11.86 8.48 8.43
N GLU A 231 -12.26 7.81 9.51
CA GLU A 231 -12.78 8.43 10.72
C GLU A 231 -11.79 8.27 11.88
N GLY A 232 -11.75 9.25 12.78
CA GLY A 232 -10.99 9.14 14.01
C GLY A 232 -11.18 10.32 14.95
N THR A 233 -10.54 10.25 16.10
CA THR A 233 -10.39 11.38 17.02
C THR A 233 -8.99 11.96 16.88
N TYR A 234 -8.84 13.26 17.13
CA TYR A 234 -7.52 13.88 17.16
C TYR A 234 -6.62 13.21 18.21
N ASN A 235 -5.38 12.86 17.85
CA ASN A 235 -4.42 12.13 18.69
C ASN A 235 -4.87 10.73 19.16
N ASP A 236 -5.87 10.12 18.52
CA ASP A 236 -6.57 8.93 19.04
C ASP A 236 -7.09 9.13 20.47
N GLY A 237 -7.37 10.38 20.83
CA GLY A 237 -7.94 10.73 22.12
C GLY A 237 -9.27 10.00 22.31
N SER A 238 -9.44 9.39 23.47
CA SER A 238 -10.69 8.76 23.88
C SER A 238 -10.95 9.16 25.33
N LEU A 239 -12.18 9.00 25.79
CA LEU A 239 -12.48 9.21 27.20
C LEU A 239 -11.53 8.36 28.07
N ALA A 240 -11.37 7.08 27.73
CA ALA A 240 -10.50 6.15 28.46
C ALA A 240 -9.03 6.60 28.56
N THR A 241 -8.51 7.33 27.57
CA THR A 241 -7.12 7.83 27.57
C THR A 241 -6.97 9.22 28.20
N VAL A 242 -8.05 10.01 28.26
CA VAL A 242 -8.01 11.40 28.77
C VAL A 242 -8.44 11.51 30.24
N ILE A 243 -9.39 10.70 30.72
CA ILE A 243 -9.84 10.77 32.14
C ILE A 243 -9.08 9.84 33.09
N ASN A 244 -8.30 8.89 32.57
CA ASN A 244 -7.52 7.93 33.40
C ASN A 244 -6.04 8.31 33.54
N GLN A 245 -5.69 9.59 33.41
CA GLN A 245 -4.35 10.09 33.66
C GLN A 245 -4.25 10.70 35.07
N PRO A 246 -3.10 10.59 35.77
CA PRO A 246 -2.91 11.27 37.05
C PRO A 246 -3.16 12.77 36.90
N CYS A 247 -4.15 13.30 37.62
CA CYS A 247 -4.46 14.73 37.63
C CYS A 247 -4.59 15.24 39.07
N THR A 248 -4.26 16.52 39.28
CA THR A 248 -4.49 17.19 40.57
C THR A 248 -5.80 17.95 40.48
N ILE A 249 -6.81 17.48 41.21
CA ILE A 249 -8.10 18.18 41.33
C ILE A 249 -8.07 19.02 42.60
N LYS A 250 -8.24 20.33 42.48
CA LYS A 250 -8.37 21.24 43.64
C LYS A 250 -9.83 21.38 44.03
N PHE A 251 -10.18 20.87 45.20
CA PHE A 251 -11.46 21.16 45.83
C PHE A 251 -11.30 22.40 46.72
N THR A 252 -12.25 23.34 46.62
CA THR A 252 -12.30 24.51 47.51
C THR A 252 -13.68 24.51 48.17
N VAL A 253 -13.70 24.57 49.50
CA VAL A 253 -14.93 24.67 50.28
C VAL A 253 -14.96 26.03 50.97
N ASN A 254 -16.08 26.73 50.87
CA ASN A 254 -16.34 27.92 51.67
C ASN A 254 -16.96 27.49 53.01
N THR A 255 -16.28 27.80 54.11
CA THR A 255 -16.71 27.42 55.46
C THR A 255 -17.46 28.53 56.19
N ASN A 256 -17.76 29.66 55.54
CA ASN A 256 -18.52 30.75 56.15
C ASN A 256 -19.94 30.26 56.52
N GLY A 257 -20.27 30.35 57.81
CA GLY A 257 -21.56 29.90 58.33
C GLY A 257 -21.72 28.38 58.42
N ALA A 258 -20.61 27.62 58.42
CA ALA A 258 -20.66 26.17 58.61
C ALA A 258 -21.40 25.82 59.92
N ASN A 259 -22.36 24.89 59.83
CA ASN A 259 -23.25 24.51 60.92
C ASN A 259 -23.18 23.00 61.16
N GLY A 260 -23.10 22.61 62.43
CA GLY A 260 -23.13 21.23 62.87
C GLY A 260 -24.50 20.83 63.41
N PRO A 261 -24.69 19.55 63.81
CA PRO A 261 -25.95 19.06 64.38
C PRO A 261 -26.41 19.78 65.65
N ILE A 262 -25.50 20.48 66.34
CA ILE A 262 -25.76 21.18 67.62
C ILE A 262 -25.57 22.70 67.51
N GLY A 263 -25.45 23.24 66.30
CA GLY A 263 -25.27 24.68 66.07
C GLY A 263 -23.96 25.06 65.34
N PRO A 264 -23.77 26.37 65.10
CA PRO A 264 -22.72 26.86 64.21
C PRO A 264 -21.33 26.59 64.76
N PHE A 265 -20.39 26.26 63.87
CA PHE A 265 -18.99 26.12 64.25
C PHE A 265 -18.37 27.48 64.59
N THR A 266 -17.67 27.58 65.70
CA THR A 266 -16.93 28.80 66.09
C THR A 266 -15.64 28.98 65.29
N SER A 267 -15.07 27.87 64.79
CA SER A 267 -13.97 27.85 63.83
C SER A 267 -13.98 26.53 63.06
N VAL A 268 -13.52 26.56 61.80
CA VAL A 268 -13.27 25.35 61.01
C VAL A 268 -11.77 25.22 60.83
N THR A 269 -11.18 24.23 61.49
CA THR A 269 -9.72 23.99 61.51
C THR A 269 -9.27 23.02 60.43
N ASN A 270 -10.18 22.21 59.90
CA ASN A 270 -9.89 21.24 58.85
C ASN A 270 -11.13 20.98 57.97
N ALA A 271 -10.90 20.66 56.71
CA ALA A 271 -11.90 20.17 55.77
C ALA A 271 -11.35 18.92 55.09
N ILE A 272 -12.07 17.80 55.22
CA ILE A 272 -11.63 16.50 54.70
C ILE A 272 -12.55 16.12 53.54
N ILE A 273 -11.95 15.70 52.43
CA ILE A 273 -12.68 15.08 51.32
C ILE A 273 -12.79 13.59 51.64
N ALA A 274 -14.02 13.09 51.68
CA ALA A 274 -14.33 11.71 51.97
C ALA A 274 -15.09 11.08 50.80
N GLY A 275 -14.99 9.76 50.68
CA GLY A 275 -15.62 9.01 49.60
C GLY A 275 -15.53 7.51 49.81
N SER A 276 -16.28 6.75 49.02
CA SER A 276 -16.35 5.29 49.10
C SER A 276 -15.24 4.55 48.33
N SER A 277 -14.38 5.28 47.61
CA SER A 277 -13.35 4.70 46.74
C SER A 277 -11.96 5.14 47.18
N ALA A 278 -11.03 4.19 47.30
CA ALA A 278 -9.64 4.48 47.64
C ALA A 278 -9.01 5.48 46.64
N PRO A 279 -8.17 6.44 47.10
CA PRO A 279 -7.65 6.57 48.46
C PRO A 279 -8.58 7.34 49.42
N LEU A 280 -9.77 7.76 48.98
CA LEU A 280 -10.74 8.42 49.87
C LEU A 280 -11.36 7.40 50.82
N GLY A 281 -11.61 7.83 52.05
CA GLY A 281 -12.31 7.07 53.06
C GLY A 281 -13.22 7.98 53.86
N TRP A 282 -14.38 7.48 54.26
CA TRP A 282 -15.22 8.17 55.24
C TRP A 282 -14.48 8.26 56.57
N PRO A 283 -14.54 9.42 57.28
CA PRO A 283 -14.01 9.50 58.63
C PRO A 283 -14.69 8.44 59.49
N GLY A 284 -13.92 7.70 60.31
CA GLY A 284 -14.52 6.84 61.34
C GLY A 284 -15.46 7.70 62.19
N GLY A 285 -16.70 7.22 62.39
CA GLY A 285 -17.83 8.00 62.90
C GLY A 285 -17.45 8.98 64.02
N GLY A 286 -17.87 10.23 63.84
CA GLY A 286 -17.79 11.28 64.86
C GLY A 286 -18.76 11.05 66.01
#